data_AF-A0A3D0WCJ1-F1
#
_entry.id   AF-A0A3D0WCJ1-F1
#
_cell.length_a   1.000
_cell.length_b   1.000
_cell.length_c   1.000
_cell.angle_alpha   90.00
_cell.angle_beta   90.00
_cell.angle_gamma   90.00
#
_symmetry.space_group_name_H-M   'P 1'
#
loop_
_entity.id
_entity.type
_entity.pdbx_description
1 polymer ?
#
loop_
_entity_poly.entity_id
_entity_poly.type
_entity_poly.pdbx_seq_one_letter_code
_entity_poly.pdbx_strand_id
1 'polypeptide(L)'
;FLPVLGIGDQLGLSGTVSEPSEGVLIVVETESAGSAILMVDAIIDQRQVVIKSLETHYQQVEGVAGATILGDGRVALILDVEGLVGLRAPMPLRCAS
;
A
#
# COMPACT_ATOMS: atom_id res chain seq x y z
N PHE A 1 -10.18 -16.03 -7.40
CA PHE A 1 -8.81 -15.54 -7.65
C PHE A 1 -8.74 -14.11 -7.12
N LEU A 2 -7.79 -13.82 -6.22
CA LEU A 2 -7.57 -12.47 -5.68
C LEU A 2 -6.49 -11.76 -6.50
N PRO A 3 -6.67 -10.49 -6.91
CA PRO A 3 -5.63 -9.73 -7.58
C PRO A 3 -4.48 -9.41 -6.61
N VAL A 4 -3.25 -9.45 -7.11
CA VAL A 4 -2.06 -9.01 -6.36
C VAL A 4 -1.69 -7.60 -6.80
N LEU A 5 -1.57 -6.69 -5.83
CA LEU A 5 -1.18 -5.30 -6.03
C LEU A 5 0.18 -5.06 -5.38
N GLY A 6 1.21 -4.79 -6.19
CA GLY A 6 2.51 -4.33 -5.70
C GLY A 6 2.41 -2.90 -5.20
N ILE A 7 2.55 -2.69 -3.89
CA ILE A 7 2.37 -1.36 -3.29
C ILE A 7 3.47 -0.39 -3.74
N GLY A 8 4.70 -0.88 -3.94
CA GLY A 8 5.80 -0.08 -4.48
C GLY A 8 5.45 0.54 -5.83
N ASP A 9 4.96 -0.28 -6.76
CA ASP A 9 4.57 0.14 -8.10
C ASP A 9 3.40 1.14 -8.07
N GLN A 10 2.38 0.87 -7.24
CA GLN A 10 1.22 1.76 -7.08
C GLN A 10 1.61 3.15 -6.55
N LEU A 11 2.67 3.23 -5.75
CA LEU A 11 3.19 4.48 -5.20
C LEU A 11 4.32 5.09 -6.06
N GLY A 12 4.68 4.48 -7.19
CA GLY A 12 5.75 4.94 -8.07
C GLY A 12 7.16 4.83 -7.46
N LEU A 13 7.34 3.93 -6.49
CA LEU A 13 8.63 3.69 -5.83
C LEU A 13 9.54 2.83 -6.72
N SER A 14 10.84 3.10 -6.68
CA SER A 14 11.85 2.30 -7.38
C SER A 14 12.54 1.35 -6.41
N GLY A 15 12.90 0.14 -6.89
CA GLY A 15 13.68 -0.83 -6.11
C GLY A 15 12.87 -1.66 -5.11
N THR A 16 11.55 -1.72 -5.27
CA THR A 16 10.68 -2.61 -4.48
C THR A 16 10.68 -4.02 -5.03
N VAL A 17 10.30 -5.01 -4.21
CA VAL A 17 10.21 -6.39 -4.70
C VAL A 17 9.15 -6.51 -5.79
N SER A 18 9.48 -7.24 -6.85
CA SER A 18 8.59 -7.48 -7.99
C SER A 18 8.05 -8.91 -8.01
N GLU A 19 8.68 -9.84 -7.28
CA GLU A 19 8.24 -11.23 -7.21
C GLU A 19 7.49 -11.53 -5.90
N PRO A 20 6.31 -12.20 -5.96
CA PRO A 20 5.56 -12.59 -4.78
C PRO A 20 6.32 -13.48 -3.80
N SER A 21 7.32 -14.22 -4.27
CA SER A 21 8.20 -15.08 -3.45
C SER A 21 9.18 -14.32 -2.57
N GLU A 22 9.47 -13.07 -2.90
CA GLU A 22 10.47 -12.25 -2.22
C GLU A 22 9.86 -11.19 -1.28
N GLY A 23 8.54 -10.99 -1.37
CA GLY A 23 7.79 -10.04 -0.55
C GLY A 23 6.86 -10.70 0.46
N VAL A 24 6.14 -9.86 1.19
CA VAL A 24 5.05 -10.25 2.08
C VAL A 24 3.72 -9.97 1.39
N LEU A 25 2.86 -10.99 1.38
CA LEU A 25 1.51 -10.92 0.81
C LEU A 25 0.48 -10.74 1.93
N ILE A 26 -0.29 -9.65 1.85
CA ILE A 26 -1.31 -9.28 2.82
C ILE A 26 -2.67 -9.37 2.15
N VAL A 27 -3.52 -10.29 2.60
CA VAL A 27 -4.91 -10.37 2.13
C VAL A 27 -5.70 -9.24 2.79
N VAL A 28 -6.38 -8.44 1.98
CA VAL A 28 -7.26 -7.37 2.44
C VAL A 28 -8.66 -7.58 1.88
N GLU A 29 -9.65 -7.23 2.69
CA GLU A 29 -11.06 -7.17 2.29
C GLU A 29 -11.52 -5.73 2.47
N THR A 30 -11.97 -5.13 1.38
CA THR A 30 -12.52 -3.77 1.38
C THR A 30 -14.04 -3.85 1.35
N GLU A 31 -14.71 -2.82 1.86
CA GLU A 31 -16.17 -2.76 1.89
C GLU A 31 -16.74 -2.60 0.48
N SER A 32 -16.08 -1.80 -0.38
CA SER A 32 -16.61 -1.43 -1.70
C SER A 32 -15.86 -2.06 -2.88
N ALA A 33 -14.55 -2.26 -2.77
CA ALA A 33 -13.72 -2.71 -3.89
C ALA A 33 -13.44 -4.24 -3.90
N GLY A 34 -13.97 -4.98 -2.93
CA GLY A 34 -13.82 -6.42 -2.77
C GLY A 34 -12.48 -6.83 -2.14
N SER A 35 -12.05 -8.07 -2.37
CA SER A 35 -10.84 -8.62 -1.77
C SER A 35 -9.64 -8.57 -2.71
N ALA A 36 -8.46 -8.33 -2.14
CA ALA A 36 -7.20 -8.26 -2.88
C ALA A 36 -6.02 -8.76 -2.01
N ILE A 37 -4.86 -8.89 -2.65
CA ILE A 37 -3.59 -9.17 -2.00
C ILE A 37 -2.68 -7.97 -2.20
N LEU A 38 -2.20 -7.35 -1.14
CA LEU A 38 -1.18 -6.31 -1.18
C LEU A 38 0.20 -6.96 -1.03
N MET A 39 1.12 -6.67 -1.94
CA MET A 39 2.50 -7.12 -1.87
C MET A 39 3.39 -5.96 -1.38
N VAL A 40 4.15 -6.22 -0.32
CA VAL A 40 5.09 -5.27 0.30
C VAL A 40 6.43 -5.94 0.54
N ASP A 41 7.51 -5.15 0.66
CA ASP A 41 8.85 -5.71 0.86
C ASP A 41 9.00 -6.43 2.22
N ALA A 42 8.46 -5.83 3.29
CA ALA A 42 8.54 -6.38 4.63
C ALA A 42 7.48 -5.77 5.56
N ILE A 43 7.14 -6.50 6.62
CA ILE A 43 6.41 -5.95 7.77
C ILE A 43 7.44 -5.67 8.87
N ILE A 44 7.70 -4.40 9.12
CA ILE A 44 8.69 -3.98 10.13
C ILE A 44 8.10 -4.04 11.54
N ASP A 45 6.84 -3.62 11.70
CA ASP A 45 6.16 -3.58 13.00
C ASP A 45 4.63 -3.48 12.81
N GLN A 46 3.88 -3.82 13.85
CA GLN A 46 2.45 -3.54 13.97
C GLN A 46 2.22 -2.57 15.13
N ARG A 47 1.89 -1.32 14.84
CA ARG A 47 1.73 -0.27 15.85
C ARG A 47 0.39 0.43 15.70
N GLN A 48 -0.29 0.68 16.82
CA GLN A 48 -1.35 1.67 16.87
C GLN A 48 -0.73 3.06 16.82
N VAL A 49 -0.95 3.77 15.72
CA VAL A 49 -0.48 5.15 15.54
C VAL A 49 -1.64 6.12 15.74
N VAL A 50 -1.38 7.21 16.45
CA VAL A 50 -2.32 8.35 16.44
C VAL A 50 -2.13 9.06 15.10
N ILE A 51 -3.21 9.08 14.31
CA ILE A 51 -3.23 9.85 13.08
C ILE A 51 -3.26 11.32 13.48
N LYS A 52 -2.21 12.06 13.11
CA LYS A 52 -2.22 13.51 13.20
C LYS A 52 -2.66 14.03 11.85
N SER A 53 -3.78 14.76 11.81
CA SER A 53 -4.22 15.41 10.58
C SER A 53 -3.10 16.32 10.08
N LEU A 54 -2.66 16.09 8.85
CA LEU A 54 -1.75 17.00 8.17
C LEU A 54 -2.52 18.29 7.86
N GLU A 55 -2.13 19.39 8.48
CA GLU A 55 -2.84 20.67 8.36
C GLU A 55 -2.74 21.25 6.94
N THR A 56 -3.89 21.37 6.27
CA THR A 56 -4.33 22.28 5.17
C THR A 56 -3.41 22.53 3.95
N HIS A 57 -2.21 21.96 3.87
CA HIS A 57 -1.23 22.19 2.80
C HIS A 57 -0.74 20.92 2.11
N TYR A 58 -1.30 19.76 2.46
CA TYR A 58 -0.99 18.52 1.76
C TYR A 58 -1.87 18.38 0.53
N GLN A 59 -1.25 18.42 -0.65
CA GLN A 59 -1.88 17.94 -1.87
C GLN A 59 -2.23 16.47 -1.68
N GLN A 60 -3.47 16.10 -2.05
CA GLN A 60 -3.95 14.73 -1.97
C GLN A 60 -3.08 13.86 -2.89
N VAL A 61 -2.32 12.93 -2.31
CA VAL A 61 -1.53 11.95 -3.05
C VAL A 61 -2.41 10.72 -3.26
N GLU A 62 -2.53 10.30 -4.52
CA GLU A 62 -3.30 9.11 -4.88
C GLU A 62 -2.78 7.88 -4.09
N GLY A 63 -3.69 7.09 -3.53
CA GLY A 63 -3.35 5.92 -2.71
C GLY A 63 -2.94 6.22 -1.26
N VAL A 64 -2.98 7.48 -0.81
CA VAL A 64 -2.59 7.89 0.56
C VAL A 64 -3.76 8.57 1.28
N ALA A 65 -4.17 8.01 2.42
CA ALA A 65 -5.18 8.57 3.31
C ALA A 65 -4.62 9.66 4.24
N GLY A 66 -3.30 9.64 4.51
CA GLY A 66 -2.63 10.63 5.34
C GLY A 66 -1.18 10.27 5.65
N ALA A 67 -0.59 10.96 6.63
CA ALA A 67 0.72 10.61 7.15
C ALA A 67 0.79 10.86 8.67
N THR A 68 1.74 10.21 9.34
CA THR A 68 2.04 10.45 10.75
C THR A 68 3.54 10.57 10.96
N ILE A 69 3.93 11.18 12.08
CA ILE A 69 5.32 11.29 12.49
C ILE A 69 5.58 10.22 13.56
N LEU A 70 6.57 9.37 13.29
CA LEU A 70 7.04 8.33 14.20
C LEU A 70 7.87 8.93 15.34
N GLY A 71 8.05 8.17 16.43
CA GLY A 71 8.81 8.63 17.61
C GLY A 71 10.30 8.92 17.35
N ASP A 72 10.83 8.47 16.22
CA ASP A 72 12.18 8.74 15.73
C ASP A 72 12.26 9.93 14.76
N GLY A 73 11.14 10.63 14.55
CA GLY A 73 11.04 11.80 13.66
C GLY A 73 10.82 11.47 12.18
N ARG A 74 10.78 10.19 11.79
CA ARG A 74 10.46 9.80 10.40
C ARG A 74 8.96 9.98 10.11
N VAL A 75 8.64 10.24 8.85
CA VAL A 75 7.25 10.30 8.38
C VAL A 75 6.85 8.91 7.88
N ALA A 76 5.67 8.44 8.29
CA ALA A 76 5.03 7.23 7.79
C ALA A 76 3.75 7.61 7.06
N LEU A 77 3.54 7.05 5.87
CA LEU A 77 2.30 7.23 5.10
C LEU A 77 1.25 6.22 5.56
N ILE A 78 0.00 6.67 5.58
CA ILE A 78 -1.18 5.83 5.81
C ILE A 78 -1.82 5.61 4.45
N LEU A 79 -1.85 4.36 3.99
CA LEU A 79 -2.38 4.01 2.68
C LEU A 79 -3.90 3.97 2.68
N ASP A 80 -4.50 4.49 1.61
CA ASP A 80 -5.93 4.31 1.32
C ASP A 80 -6.13 2.98 0.58
N VAL A 81 -6.39 1.91 1.34
CA VAL A 81 -6.54 0.56 0.77
C VAL A 81 -7.79 0.44 -0.11
N GLU A 82 -8.89 1.11 0.25
CA GLU A 82 -10.11 1.17 -0.56
C GLU A 82 -9.80 1.77 -1.94
N GLY A 83 -9.17 2.95 -1.95
CA GLY A 83 -8.74 3.62 -3.17
C GLY A 83 -7.79 2.75 -3.99
N LEU A 84 -6.75 2.18 -3.38
CA LEU A 84 -5.75 1.34 -4.07
C LEU A 84 -6.37 0.10 -4.72
N VAL A 85 -7.31 -0.58 -4.05
CA VAL A 85 -7.98 -1.76 -4.62
C VAL A 85 -8.98 -1.33 -5.71
N GLY A 86 -9.63 -0.18 -5.56
CA GLY A 86 -10.54 0.39 -6.56
C GLY A 86 -9.84 0.87 -7.84
N LEU A 87 -8.61 1.37 -7.71
CA LEU A 87 -7.83 1.96 -8.81
C LEU A 87 -7.33 0.96 -9.86
N ARG A 88 -7.51 -0.35 -9.64
CA ARG A 88 -7.21 -1.47 -10.56
C ARG A 88 -6.41 -1.07 -11.81
N ALA A 89 -5.11 -0.88 -11.64
CA ALA A 89 -4.21 -0.89 -12.78
C ALA A 89 -4.25 -2.29 -13.41
N PRO A 90 -4.38 -2.43 -14.75
CA PRO A 90 -4.32 -3.73 -15.39
C PRO A 90 -2.89 -4.26 -15.28
N MET A 91 -2.61 -5.19 -14.36
CA MET A 91 -1.32 -5.90 -14.34
C MET A 91 -1.47 -7.31 -14.93
N PRO A 92 -0.76 -7.63 -16.03
CA PRO A 92 -0.68 -8.98 -16.55
C PRO A 92 0.32 -9.74 -15.67
N LEU A 93 -0.15 -10.61 -14.80
CA LEU A 93 0.72 -11.59 -14.15
C LEU A 93 1.14 -12.59 -15.23
N ARG A 94 2.32 -12.39 -15.83
CA ARG A 94 2.99 -13.44 -16.59
C ARG A 94 3.51 -14.44 -15.56
N CYS A 95 2.80 -15.55 -15.42
CA CYS A 95 3.36 -16.73 -14.76
C CYS A 95 4.65 -17.10 -15.50
N ALA A 96 5.79 -17.01 -14.80
CA ALA A 96 7.00 -17.67 -15.23
C ALA A 96 6.72 -19.19 -15.25
N SER A 97 7.12 -19.78 -16.38
CA SER A 97 6.99 -21.18 -16.78
C SER A 97 7.61 -22.19 -15.83
#